data_AF-A0AAN6KFH9-F1
#
_entry.id   AF-A0AAN6KFH9-F1
#
_cell.length_a   1.000
_cell.length_b   1.000
_cell.length_c   1.000
_cell.angle_alpha   90.00
_cell.angle_beta   90.00
_cell.angle_gamma   90.00
#
_symmetry.space_group_name_H-M   'P 1'
#
loop_
_entity.id
_entity.type
_entity.pdbx_description
1 polymer ?
#
loop_
_entity_poly.entity_id
_entity_poly.type
_entity_poly.pdbx_seq_one_letter_code
_entity_poly.pdbx_strand_id
1 'polypeptide(L)'
;MAKHPSTILRETDLYVTVEPCIMCASALRQYAIRAVYFGCLNDRFGGCGGVMTVHSDPAVDAAYPVYGGLFREEAIMLLRKFYVQENAKAPDPKPKKNRELKTEILPIATPYIATSGGSTPTIEKGRIVVPILEKAAVVAKAQLKS
;
A
#
# COMPACT_ATOMS: atom_id res chain seq x y z
N MET A 1 -24.10 15.28 2.90
CA MET A 1 -22.82 15.90 2.46
C MET A 1 -21.74 15.52 3.46
N ALA A 2 -20.50 15.32 3.01
CA ALA A 2 -19.41 14.89 3.88
C ALA A 2 -19.09 15.97 4.92
N LYS A 3 -18.89 15.55 6.18
CA LYS A 3 -18.58 16.43 7.33
C LYS A 3 -17.20 17.11 7.21
N HIS A 4 -16.35 16.62 6.30
CA HIS A 4 -14.97 17.07 6.11
C HIS A 4 -14.67 17.29 4.62
N PRO A 5 -13.84 18.29 4.27
CA PRO A 5 -13.43 18.53 2.90
C PRO A 5 -12.51 17.41 2.39
N SER A 6 -12.64 17.04 1.12
CA SER A 6 -11.80 16.00 0.49
C SER A 6 -10.32 16.39 0.40
N THR A 7 -10.00 17.68 0.49
CA THR A 7 -8.63 18.20 0.44
C THR A 7 -7.74 17.68 1.55
N ILE A 8 -8.30 17.23 2.68
CA ILE A 8 -7.53 16.62 3.78
C ILE A 8 -6.73 15.38 3.33
N LEU A 9 -7.19 14.69 2.29
CA LEU A 9 -6.51 13.51 1.75
C LEU A 9 -5.16 13.88 1.13
N ARG A 10 -4.97 15.12 0.66
CA ARG A 10 -3.69 15.60 0.12
C ARG A 10 -2.57 15.68 1.16
N GLU A 11 -2.94 15.69 2.44
CA GLU A 11 -2.02 15.75 3.57
C GLU A 11 -1.97 14.43 4.35
N THR A 12 -2.66 13.40 3.86
CA THR A 12 -2.80 12.10 4.52
C THR A 12 -1.89 11.05 3.90
N ASP A 13 -1.20 10.28 4.75
CA ASP A 13 -0.55 9.03 4.36
C ASP A 13 -1.49 7.85 4.57
N LEU A 14 -1.58 6.97 3.57
CA LEU A 14 -2.33 5.73 3.68
C LEU A 14 -1.41 4.56 4.04
N TYR A 15 -1.74 3.83 5.10
CA TYR A 15 -1.12 2.56 5.46
C TYR A 15 -2.11 1.43 5.23
N VAL A 16 -1.75 0.43 4.42
CA VAL A 16 -2.64 -0.69 4.07
C VAL A 16 -1.87 -2.01 4.05
N THR A 17 -2.46 -3.11 4.49
CA THR A 17 -1.74 -4.40 4.56
C THR A 17 -1.41 -4.98 3.18
N VAL A 18 -2.32 -4.79 2.21
CA VAL A 18 -2.22 -5.31 0.85
C VAL A 18 -2.19 -4.15 -0.12
N GLU A 19 -1.36 -4.25 -1.16
CA GLU A 19 -1.28 -3.29 -2.25
C GLU A 19 -2.67 -2.87 -2.77
N PRO A 20 -2.94 -1.55 -2.92
CA PRO A 20 -4.18 -1.06 -3.50
C PRO A 20 -4.46 -1.69 -4.86
N CYS A 21 -5.70 -2.12 -5.09
CA CYS A 21 -6.09 -2.59 -6.42
C CYS A 21 -6.19 -1.43 -7.41
N ILE A 22 -6.33 -1.73 -8.71
CA ILE A 22 -6.50 -0.75 -9.80
C ILE A 22 -7.55 0.33 -9.46
N MET A 23 -8.71 -0.07 -8.94
CA MET A 23 -9.78 0.86 -8.55
C MET A 23 -9.33 1.81 -7.44
N CYS A 24 -8.75 1.27 -6.36
CA CYS A 24 -8.27 2.08 -5.25
C CYS A 24 -7.12 2.99 -5.67
N ALA A 25 -6.18 2.48 -6.48
CA ALA A 25 -5.05 3.25 -6.98
C ALA A 25 -5.50 4.45 -7.81
N SER A 26 -6.51 4.28 -8.68
CA SER A 26 -7.13 5.35 -9.46
C SER A 26 -7.87 6.37 -8.57
N ALA A 27 -8.62 5.91 -7.57
CA ALA A 27 -9.28 6.84 -6.64
C ALA A 27 -8.26 7.71 -5.87
N LEU A 28 -7.15 7.11 -5.43
CA LEU A 28 -6.07 7.82 -4.74
C LEU A 28 -5.38 8.88 -5.62
N ARG A 29 -5.29 8.64 -6.94
CA ARG A 29 -4.84 9.65 -7.93
C ARG A 29 -5.77 10.85 -7.95
N GLN A 30 -7.08 10.61 -8.08
CA GLN A 30 -8.11 11.66 -8.17
C GLN A 30 -8.16 12.52 -6.91
N TYR A 31 -7.95 11.92 -5.74
CA TYR A 31 -7.89 12.64 -4.47
C TYR A 31 -6.51 13.26 -4.16
N ALA A 32 -5.50 12.96 -4.98
CA ALA A 32 -4.11 13.40 -4.80
C ALA A 32 -3.57 13.09 -3.40
N ILE A 33 -3.66 11.82 -2.98
CA ILE A 33 -3.12 11.35 -1.68
C ILE A 33 -1.64 11.71 -1.53
N ARG A 34 -1.17 11.98 -0.30
CA ARG A 34 0.24 12.34 -0.06
C ARG A 34 1.20 11.19 -0.36
N ALA A 35 0.92 10.00 0.18
CA ALA A 35 1.73 8.80 -0.01
C ALA A 35 0.95 7.53 0.37
N VAL A 36 1.38 6.38 -0.16
CA VAL A 36 0.83 5.07 0.20
C VAL A 36 1.92 4.11 0.64
N TYR A 37 1.68 3.45 1.76
CA TYR A 37 2.53 2.45 2.38
C TYR A 37 1.78 1.13 2.44
N PHE A 38 2.36 0.05 1.93
CA PHE A 38 1.73 -1.25 1.95
C PHE A 38 2.63 -2.42 2.30
N GLY A 39 2.02 -3.51 2.78
CA GLY A 39 2.74 -4.69 3.23
C GLY A 39 3.09 -5.66 2.12
N CYS A 40 2.10 -6.40 1.61
CA CYS A 40 2.31 -7.37 0.54
C CYS A 40 1.71 -6.92 -0.79
N LEU A 41 2.26 -7.42 -1.89
CA LEU A 41 1.75 -7.20 -3.24
C LEU A 41 0.38 -7.85 -3.44
N ASN A 42 -0.34 -7.35 -4.45
CA ASN A 42 -1.62 -7.89 -4.89
C ASN A 42 -1.48 -8.50 -6.29
N ASP A 43 -1.16 -9.79 -6.32
CA ASP A 43 -0.84 -10.52 -7.56
C ASP A 43 -2.00 -10.63 -8.56
N ARG A 44 -3.24 -10.34 -8.14
CA ARG A 44 -4.43 -10.47 -9.01
C ARG A 44 -4.93 -9.13 -9.52
N PHE A 45 -4.86 -8.08 -8.71
CA PHE A 45 -5.53 -6.81 -9.00
C PHE A 45 -4.69 -5.58 -8.66
N GLY A 46 -3.40 -5.73 -8.33
CA GLY A 46 -2.52 -4.65 -7.87
C GLY A 46 -2.40 -3.49 -8.85
N GLY A 47 -2.74 -2.28 -8.40
CA GLY A 47 -2.69 -1.05 -9.17
C GLY A 47 -1.48 -0.17 -8.85
N CYS A 48 -0.62 -0.58 -7.93
CA CYS A 48 0.60 0.10 -7.56
C CYS A 48 1.84 -0.60 -8.11
N GLY A 49 1.65 -1.47 -9.11
CA GLY A 49 2.60 -2.22 -9.96
C GLY A 49 2.77 -3.71 -9.65
N GLY A 50 1.87 -4.30 -8.86
CA GLY A 50 1.67 -5.75 -8.83
C GLY A 50 1.12 -6.29 -10.16
N VAL A 51 0.12 -5.62 -10.75
CA VAL A 51 -0.43 -5.95 -12.08
C VAL A 51 -0.30 -4.77 -13.04
N MET A 52 -0.65 -3.56 -12.57
CA MET A 52 -0.55 -2.32 -13.33
C MET A 52 0.01 -1.20 -12.47
N THR A 53 0.64 -0.21 -13.10
CA THR A 53 1.32 0.90 -12.43
C THR A 53 0.48 2.19 -12.45
N VAL A 54 -0.80 2.09 -12.08
CA VAL A 54 -1.79 3.18 -12.15
C VAL A 54 -1.37 4.40 -11.33
N HIS A 55 -0.73 4.18 -10.18
CA HIS A 55 -0.25 5.25 -9.30
C HIS A 55 0.76 6.21 -9.96
N SER A 56 1.49 5.78 -11.00
CA SER A 56 2.53 6.57 -11.68
C SER A 56 2.35 6.64 -13.20
N ASP A 57 1.20 6.24 -13.73
CA ASP A 57 0.91 6.33 -15.17
C ASP A 57 0.93 7.80 -15.61
N PRO A 58 1.76 8.22 -16.58
CA PRO A 58 1.82 9.60 -17.04
C PRO A 58 0.58 10.04 -17.83
N ALA A 59 -0.28 9.12 -18.30
CA ALA A 59 -1.48 9.43 -19.06
C ALA A 59 -2.68 9.85 -18.18
N VAL A 60 -2.54 9.80 -16.85
CA VAL A 60 -3.61 10.08 -15.86
C VAL A 60 -3.18 11.29 -14.99
N ASP A 61 -3.89 11.62 -13.89
CA ASP A 61 -3.65 12.74 -12.95
C ASP A 61 -2.22 12.85 -12.33
N ALA A 62 -1.99 13.61 -11.26
CA ALA A 62 -0.67 13.62 -10.62
C ALA A 62 -0.31 12.27 -9.97
N ALA A 63 0.92 11.81 -10.16
CA ALA A 63 1.43 10.61 -9.48
C ALA A 63 1.63 10.84 -7.98
N TYR A 64 1.58 9.75 -7.20
CA TYR A 64 1.90 9.76 -5.78
C TYR A 64 2.94 8.68 -5.45
N PRO A 65 3.79 8.89 -4.43
CA PRO A 65 4.78 7.92 -4.03
C PRO A 65 4.14 6.71 -3.35
N VAL A 66 4.66 5.52 -3.67
CA VAL A 66 4.24 4.28 -3.02
C VAL A 66 5.43 3.51 -2.46
N TYR A 67 5.20 2.84 -1.33
CA TYR A 67 6.22 2.11 -0.62
C TYR A 67 5.67 0.75 -0.18
N GLY A 68 6.20 -0.32 -0.76
CA GLY A 68 5.78 -1.70 -0.47
C GLY A 68 6.76 -2.45 0.45
N GLY A 69 6.29 -3.53 1.05
CA GLY A 69 7.12 -4.47 1.81
C GLY A 69 7.05 -4.35 3.34
N LEU A 70 6.28 -3.40 3.88
CA LEU A 70 6.19 -3.16 5.32
C LEU A 70 5.37 -4.25 6.03
N PHE A 71 5.99 -5.03 6.92
CA PHE A 71 5.31 -6.17 7.57
C PHE A 71 4.69 -7.12 6.53
N ARG A 72 5.42 -7.37 5.43
CA ARG A 72 4.97 -8.21 4.32
C ARG A 72 4.55 -9.60 4.78
N GLU A 73 5.35 -10.21 5.65
CA GLU A 73 5.12 -11.58 6.10
C GLU A 73 3.82 -11.68 6.89
N GLU A 74 3.60 -10.71 7.79
CA GLU A 74 2.40 -10.60 8.60
C GLU A 74 1.16 -10.35 7.74
N ALA A 75 1.25 -9.47 6.74
CA ALA A 75 0.18 -9.20 5.79
C ALA A 75 -0.22 -10.45 4.99
N ILE A 76 0.76 -11.22 4.48
CA ILE A 76 0.52 -12.48 3.77
C ILE A 76 -0.11 -13.51 4.72
N MET A 77 0.41 -13.66 5.94
CA MET A 77 -0.13 -14.61 6.91
C MET A 77 -1.57 -14.28 7.28
N LEU A 78 -1.93 -12.99 7.39
CA LEU A 78 -3.30 -12.57 7.65
C LEU A 78 -4.25 -13.04 6.54
N LEU A 79 -3.89 -12.81 5.27
CA LEU A 79 -4.67 -13.27 4.11
C LEU A 79 -4.79 -14.80 4.06
N ARG A 80 -3.68 -15.52 4.25
CA ARG A 80 -3.69 -16.99 4.22
C ARG A 80 -4.58 -17.57 5.32
N LYS A 81 -4.51 -17.03 6.55
CA LYS A 81 -5.38 -17.42 7.66
C LYS A 81 -6.86 -17.20 7.30
N PHE A 82 -7.20 -16.05 6.71
CA PHE A 82 -8.57 -15.76 6.27
C PHE A 82 -9.11 -16.80 5.26
N TYR A 83 -8.32 -17.21 4.27
CA TYR A 83 -8.80 -18.15 3.24
C TYR A 83 -8.88 -19.62 3.69
N VAL A 84 -8.09 -20.01 4.70
CA VAL A 84 -8.16 -21.33 5.34
C VAL A 84 -9.39 -21.45 6.23
N GLN A 85 -9.81 -20.36 6.88
CA GLN A 85 -11.01 -20.34 7.71
C GLN A 85 -12.29 -20.64 6.93
N GLU A 86 -13.24 -21.29 7.61
CA GLU A 86 -14.59 -21.57 7.11
C GLU A 86 -15.50 -20.36 7.31
N ASN A 87 -16.39 -20.11 6.36
CA ASN A 87 -17.39 -19.06 6.50
C ASN A 87 -18.63 -19.62 7.17
N ALA A 88 -18.72 -19.48 8.51
CA ALA A 88 -19.87 -19.92 9.28
C ALA A 88 -21.20 -19.22 8.89
N LYS A 89 -21.13 -18.11 8.14
CA LYS A 89 -22.31 -17.38 7.63
C LYS A 89 -22.77 -17.86 6.25
N ALA A 90 -22.07 -18.81 5.64
CA ALA A 90 -22.50 -19.37 4.36
C ALA A 90 -23.80 -20.19 4.56
N PRO A 91 -24.82 -20.05 3.68
CA PRO A 91 -26.05 -20.84 3.77
C PRO A 91 -25.80 -22.35 3.72
N ASP A 92 -24.78 -22.77 2.96
CA ASP A 92 -24.27 -24.14 2.92
C ASP A 92 -22.73 -24.10 3.09
N PRO A 93 -22.21 -24.23 4.32
CA PRO A 93 -20.78 -24.14 4.59
C PRO A 93 -20.07 -25.38 4.07
N LYS A 94 -19.35 -25.22 2.95
CA LYS A 94 -18.49 -26.28 2.43
C LYS A 94 -17.25 -26.44 3.30
N PRO A 95 -17.02 -27.63 3.89
CA PRO A 95 -15.87 -27.85 4.76
C PRO A 95 -14.57 -27.73 3.97
N LYS A 96 -13.58 -27.02 4.52
CA LYS A 96 -12.29 -26.77 3.87
C LYS A 96 -11.18 -27.66 4.43
N LYS A 97 -11.50 -28.92 4.75
CA LYS A 97 -10.63 -29.87 5.47
C LYS A 97 -9.25 -30.10 4.83
N ASN A 98 -9.13 -29.92 3.52
CA ASN A 98 -7.87 -30.17 2.79
C ASN A 98 -7.01 -28.90 2.58
N ARG A 99 -7.36 -27.76 3.19
CA ARG A 99 -6.58 -26.53 3.05
C ARG A 99 -5.56 -26.40 4.16
N GLU A 100 -4.31 -26.69 3.84
CA GLU A 100 -3.19 -26.48 4.74
C GLU A 100 -2.70 -25.03 4.70
N LEU A 101 -2.44 -24.46 5.88
CA LEU A 101 -1.85 -23.13 5.99
C LEU A 101 -0.35 -23.22 5.67
N LYS A 102 0.02 -22.78 4.47
CA LYS A 102 1.44 -22.58 4.12
C LYS A 102 2.00 -21.44 4.97
N THR A 103 2.96 -21.73 5.85
CA THR A 103 3.62 -20.72 6.70
C THR A 103 4.87 -20.14 6.04
N GLU A 104 5.45 -20.87 5.10
CA GLU A 104 6.64 -20.42 4.38
C GLU A 104 6.30 -19.27 3.43
N ILE A 105 7.01 -18.16 3.61
CA ILE A 105 6.91 -16.98 2.76
C ILE A 105 8.26 -16.81 2.10
N LEU A 106 8.30 -17.05 0.78
CA LEU A 106 9.54 -16.94 0.03
C LEU A 106 10.04 -15.49 0.07
N PRO A 107 11.38 -15.30 0.15
CA PRO A 107 11.98 -13.99 0.01
C PRO A 107 11.65 -13.44 -1.37
N ILE A 108 11.40 -12.12 -1.44
CA ILE A 108 11.24 -11.44 -2.72
C ILE A 108 12.62 -11.39 -3.39
N ALA A 109 12.71 -11.86 -4.64
CA ALA A 109 13.95 -11.81 -5.43
C ALA A 109 14.33 -10.37 -5.83
N THR A 110 13.35 -9.46 -5.90
CA THR A 110 13.55 -8.06 -6.30
C THR A 110 12.73 -7.13 -5.39
N PRO A 111 13.34 -6.32 -4.51
CA PRO A 111 12.58 -5.41 -3.66
C PRO A 111 11.71 -4.52 -4.55
N TYR A 112 10.39 -4.60 -4.37
CA TYR A 112 9.46 -3.80 -5.13
C TYR A 112 9.55 -2.34 -4.66
N ILE A 113 10.40 -1.56 -5.32
CA ILE A 113 10.56 -0.13 -5.11
C ILE A 113 9.73 0.58 -6.17
N ALA A 114 8.57 1.08 -5.80
CA ALA A 114 7.76 1.90 -6.68
C ALA A 114 7.89 3.38 -6.35
N THR A 115 9.13 3.88 -6.41
CA THR A 115 9.45 5.26 -6.84
C THR A 115 10.90 5.33 -7.33
N SER A 116 11.15 6.14 -8.36
CA SER A 116 12.44 6.37 -9.02
C SER A 116 13.40 7.33 -8.29
N GLY A 117 13.25 7.54 -6.96
CA GLY A 117 14.11 8.53 -6.28
C GLY A 117 13.96 8.73 -4.77
N GLY A 118 13.28 7.84 -4.05
CA GLY A 118 13.19 7.89 -2.59
C GLY A 118 13.85 6.66 -1.94
N SER A 119 14.54 6.86 -0.82
CA SER A 119 15.02 5.76 0.01
C SER A 119 13.82 4.95 0.54
N THR A 120 13.97 3.63 0.60
CA THR A 120 12.93 2.69 1.06
C THR A 120 12.66 2.88 2.55
N PRO A 121 11.40 2.96 3.00
CA PRO A 121 11.08 2.88 4.42
C PRO A 121 11.52 1.53 4.98
N THR A 122 12.24 1.56 6.10
CA THR A 122 12.74 0.38 6.81
C THR A 122 11.95 0.16 8.09
N ILE A 123 12.00 -1.07 8.62
CA ILE A 123 11.46 -1.38 9.94
C ILE A 123 12.63 -1.45 10.92
N GLU A 124 12.68 -0.53 11.89
CA GLU A 124 13.64 -0.58 12.99
C GLU A 124 12.92 -0.81 14.32
N LYS A 125 13.27 -1.89 15.03
CA LYS A 125 12.67 -2.26 16.33
C LYS A 125 11.13 -2.23 16.32
N GLY A 126 10.51 -2.70 15.24
CA GLY A 126 9.04 -2.75 15.09
C GLY A 126 8.36 -1.41 14.78
N ARG A 127 9.11 -0.35 14.48
CA ARG A 127 8.59 0.93 14.00
C ARG A 127 8.94 1.14 12.55
N ILE A 128 7.99 1.69 11.79
CA ILE A 128 8.22 2.14 10.42
C ILE A 128 9.10 3.38 10.50
N VAL A 129 10.34 3.25 10.02
CA VAL A 129 11.26 4.36 9.81
C VAL A 129 11.15 4.73 8.34
N VAL A 130 10.30 5.73 8.07
CA VAL A 130 10.33 6.42 6.79
C VAL A 130 11.56 7.31 6.77
N PRO A 131 12.45 7.20 5.78
CA PRO A 131 13.40 8.26 5.54
C PRO A 131 12.57 9.51 5.28
N ILE A 132 12.66 10.46 6.20
CA ILE A 132 12.00 11.75 6.05
C ILE A 132 12.43 12.26 4.68
N LEU A 133 11.48 12.49 3.79
CA LEU A 133 11.70 13.30 2.61
C LEU A 133 12.07 14.71 3.12
N GLU A 134 13.34 14.90 3.51
CA GLU A 134 13.88 16.20 3.93
C GLU A 134 13.67 17.26 2.84
N LYS A 135 13.36 16.84 1.60
CA LYS A 135 13.03 17.74 0.49
C LYS A 135 11.65 18.40 0.58
N ALA A 136 10.68 17.87 1.32
CA ALA A 136 9.36 18.52 1.45
C ALA A 136 9.39 19.72 2.43
N ALA A 137 10.21 19.65 3.48
CA ALA A 137 10.35 20.73 4.45
C ALA A 137 11.21 21.92 3.94
N VAL A 138 12.11 21.67 2.98
CA VAL A 138 12.96 22.73 2.39
C VAL A 138 12.16 23.65 1.45
N VAL A 139 11.17 23.12 0.73
CA VAL A 139 10.33 23.96 -0.16
C VAL A 139 9.36 24.83 0.65
N ALA A 140 8.80 24.32 1.75
CA ALA A 140 7.93 25.10 2.63
C ALA A 140 8.68 26.21 3.41
N LYS A 141 9.97 26.03 3.71
CA LYS A 141 10.80 27.08 4.33
C LYS A 141 11.33 28.12 3.33
N ALA A 142 11.33 27.83 2.04
CA ALA A 142 11.79 28.76 1.00
C ALA A 142 10.74 29.83 0.61
N GLN A 143 9.44 29.57 0.80
CA GLN A 143 8.37 30.53 0.45
C GLN A 143 7.89 31.43 1.61
N LEU A 144 8.49 31.30 2.80
CA LEU A 144 8.22 32.18 3.96
C LEU A 144 9.35 33.22 4.20
N LYS A 145 10.31 33.33 3.28
CA LYS A 145 11.41 34.31 3.30
C LYS A 145 11.55 35.07 1.98
N SER A 146 10.43 35.41 1.33
CA SER A 146 10.37 36.40 0.26
C SER A 146 9.24 37.37 0.52
#